data_AF-A0A845F982-F1
#
_entry.id   AF-A0A845F982-F1
#
_cell.length_a   1.000
_cell.length_b   1.000
_cell.length_c   1.000
_cell.angle_alpha   90.00
_cell.angle_beta   90.00
_cell.angle_gamma   90.00
#
_symmetry.space_group_name_H-M   'P 1'
#
loop_
_entity.id
_entity.type
_entity.pdbx_description
1 polymer ?
#
loop_
_entity_poly.entity_id
_entity_poly.type
_entity_poly.pdbx_seq_one_letter_code
_entity_poly.pdbx_strand_id
1 'polypeptide(L)'
;MMLYGPFLISLVPGIIGLTLSWLFSKKGFSLWGRMLPGSLLTIAAAILFYHGYVNIRGFEGAVYGILGFFFIIYALPSFIIGAKMKSSERKMNG
;
A
#
# COMPACT_ATOMS: atom_id res chain seq x y z
N MET A 1 -8.46 22.76 1.06
CA MET A 1 -9.43 21.95 1.84
C MET A 1 -10.35 21.15 0.92
N MET A 2 -9.87 20.04 0.37
CA MET A 2 -10.66 18.98 -0.30
C MET A 2 -9.70 17.87 -0.74
N LEU A 3 -8.49 18.24 -1.18
CA LEU A 3 -7.38 17.32 -1.46
C LEU A 3 -6.51 17.02 -0.22
N TYR A 4 -6.44 17.94 0.74
CA TYR A 4 -5.55 17.82 1.91
C TYR A 4 -6.04 16.78 2.93
N GLY A 5 -7.37 16.62 3.05
CA GLY A 5 -8.01 15.61 3.89
C GLY A 5 -7.62 14.18 3.51
N PRO A 6 -7.90 13.72 2.27
CA PRO A 6 -7.55 12.37 1.84
C PRO A 6 -6.03 12.14 1.89
N PHE A 7 -5.20 13.13 1.57
CA PHE A 7 -3.75 13.01 1.65
C PHE A 7 -3.26 12.74 3.08
N LEU A 8 -3.68 13.56 4.05
CA LEU A 8 -3.35 13.37 5.47
C LEU A 8 -3.90 12.07 6.05
N ILE A 9 -5.13 11.72 5.69
CA ILE A 9 -5.76 10.46 6.13
C ILE A 9 -5.05 9.25 5.51
N SER A 10 -4.50 9.37 4.30
CA SER A 10 -3.74 8.29 3.66
C SER A 10 -2.32 8.10 4.22
N LEU A 11 -1.74 9.15 4.83
CA LEU A 11 -0.39 9.11 5.38
C LEU A 11 -0.28 8.11 6.52
N VAL A 12 -1.23 8.09 7.44
CA VAL A 12 -1.23 7.17 8.58
C VAL A 12 -1.22 5.70 8.13
N PRO A 13 -2.20 5.20 7.35
CA PRO A 13 -2.20 3.82 6.85
C PRO A 13 -1.06 3.54 5.86
N GLY A 14 -0.63 4.53 5.06
CA GLY A 14 0.53 4.39 4.17
C GLY A 14 1.84 4.19 4.91
N ILE A 15 2.11 5.00 5.94
CA ILE A 15 3.29 4.87 6.82
C ILE A 15 3.24 3.54 7.58
N ILE A 16 2.07 3.16 8.10
CA ILE A 16 1.89 1.86 8.77
C ILE A 16 2.22 0.72 7.79
N GLY A 17 1.67 0.75 6.57
CA GLY A 17 1.93 -0.25 5.54
C GLY A 17 3.42 -0.36 5.19
N LEU A 18 4.10 0.77 4.96
CA LEU A 18 5.54 0.80 4.67
C LEU A 18 6.40 0.29 5.83
N THR A 19 6.05 0.69 7.06
CA THR A 19 6.78 0.27 8.27
C THR A 19 6.63 -1.23 8.48
N LEU A 20 5.43 -1.78 8.26
CA LEU A 20 5.18 -3.21 8.26
C LEU A 20 6.02 -3.91 7.19
N SER A 21 6.01 -3.44 5.94
CA SER A 21 6.83 -4.02 4.86
C SER A 21 8.31 -4.06 5.20
N TRP A 22 8.82 -3.00 5.81
CA TRP A 22 10.21 -2.94 6.22
C TRP A 22 10.51 -3.92 7.37
N LEU A 23 9.61 -4.01 8.35
CA LEU A 23 9.72 -4.96 9.47
C LEU A 23 9.68 -6.42 9.00
N PHE A 24 8.73 -6.77 8.13
CA PHE A 24 8.63 -8.10 7.52
C PHE A 24 9.84 -8.42 6.65
N SER A 25 10.38 -7.42 5.94
CA SER A 25 11.61 -7.58 5.16
C SER A 25 12.81 -7.90 6.05
N LYS A 26 12.98 -7.17 7.15
CA LYS A 26 14.10 -7.33 8.10
C LYS A 26 14.05 -8.68 8.85
N LYS A 27 12.86 -9.21 9.13
CA LYS A 27 12.68 -10.44 9.92
C LYS A 27 12.84 -11.75 9.12
N GLY A 28 13.27 -11.68 7.86
CA GLY A 28 13.51 -12.87 7.04
C GLY A 28 12.26 -13.64 6.63
N PHE A 29 11.08 -13.01 6.67
CA PHE A 29 9.84 -13.70 6.30
C PHE A 29 9.86 -14.19 4.85
N SER A 30 9.20 -15.32 4.62
CA SER A 30 8.91 -15.87 3.29
C SER A 30 8.34 -14.78 2.37
N LEU A 31 8.59 -14.91 1.08
CA LEU A 31 8.22 -13.96 0.02
C LEU A 31 6.75 -13.53 0.12
N TRP A 32 5.86 -14.47 0.45
CA TRP A 32 4.44 -14.22 0.70
C TRP A 32 4.20 -13.25 1.87
N GLY A 33 4.92 -13.42 2.98
CA GLY A 33 4.84 -12.54 4.15
C GLY A 33 5.38 -11.12 3.87
N ARG A 34 6.37 -10.99 2.97
CA ARG A 34 6.89 -9.68 2.54
C ARG A 34 5.97 -8.95 1.56
N MET A 35 5.16 -9.68 0.77
CA MET A 35 4.19 -9.09 -0.16
C MET A 35 2.85 -8.73 0.48
N LEU A 36 2.53 -9.34 1.63
CA LEU A 36 1.28 -9.10 2.38
C LEU A 36 0.92 -7.61 2.55
N PRO A 37 1.83 -6.72 3.00
CA PRO A 37 1.45 -5.34 3.26
C PRO A 37 1.13 -4.58 1.97
N GLY A 38 1.82 -4.89 0.86
CA GLY A 38 1.50 -4.33 -0.45
C GLY A 38 0.14 -4.80 -0.95
N SER A 39 -0.16 -6.09 -0.80
CA SER A 39 -1.46 -6.66 -1.15
C SER A 39 -2.60 -6.05 -0.32
N LEU A 40 -2.39 -5.85 0.99
CA LEU A 40 -3.33 -5.18 1.88
C LEU A 40 -3.63 -3.74 1.44
N LEU A 41 -2.60 -2.98 1.07
CA LEU A 41 -2.76 -1.62 0.55
C LEU A 41 -3.56 -1.60 -0.77
N THR A 42 -3.31 -2.55 -1.68
CA THR A 42 -4.07 -2.67 -2.94
C THR A 42 -5.54 -3.02 -2.69
N ILE A 43 -5.81 -3.96 -1.78
CA ILE A 43 -7.20 -4.34 -1.41
C ILE A 43 -7.92 -3.13 -0.79
N ALA A 44 -7.26 -2.42 0.12
CA ALA A 44 -7.82 -1.21 0.72
C ALA A 44 -8.11 -0.14 -0.35
N ALA A 45 -7.22 0.06 -1.33
CA ALA A 45 -7.43 0.99 -2.43
C ALA A 45 -8.69 0.62 -3.25
N ALA A 46 -8.88 -0.67 -3.56
CA ALA A 46 -10.05 -1.15 -4.29
C ALA A 46 -11.36 -0.95 -3.51
N ILE A 47 -11.35 -1.23 -2.21
CA ILE A 47 -12.52 -1.01 -1.33
C ILE A 47 -12.88 0.47 -1.26
N LEU A 48 -11.89 1.35 -1.07
CA LEU A 48 -12.12 2.79 -1.01
C LEU A 48 -12.65 3.33 -2.34
N PHE A 49 -12.10 2.87 -3.46
CA PHE A 49 -12.58 3.25 -4.78
C PHE A 49 -14.03 2.81 -4.99
N TYR A 50 -14.38 1.57 -4.62
CA TYR A 50 -15.75 1.09 -4.68
C TYR A 50 -16.69 1.92 -3.80
N HIS A 51 -16.29 2.22 -2.57
CA HIS A 51 -17.11 3.00 -1.65
C HIS A 51 -17.32 4.44 -2.14
N GLY A 52 -16.26 5.05 -2.69
CA GLY A 52 -16.32 6.38 -3.31
C GLY A 52 -17.25 6.40 -4.52
N TYR A 53 -17.14 5.41 -5.40
CA TYR A 53 -17.91 5.34 -6.64
C TYR A 53 -19.38 4.96 -6.42
N VAL A 54 -19.65 3.97 -5.56
CA VAL A 54 -20.99 3.40 -5.41
C VAL A 54 -21.82 4.12 -4.34
N ASN A 55 -21.25 4.35 -3.14
CA ASN A 55 -22.01 4.82 -1.98
C ASN A 55 -22.04 6.35 -1.86
N ILE A 56 -20.89 7.01 -1.96
CA ILE A 56 -20.79 8.46 -1.72
C ILE A 56 -21.17 9.26 -2.97
N ARG A 57 -20.62 8.89 -4.14
CA ARG A 57 -20.83 9.56 -5.45
C ARG A 57 -20.40 11.05 -5.45
N GLY A 58 -20.41 11.66 -6.63
CA GLY A 58 -20.08 13.08 -6.78
C GLY A 58 -18.64 13.43 -6.39
N PHE A 59 -18.43 14.66 -5.92
CA PHE A 59 -17.09 15.19 -5.63
C PHE A 59 -16.43 14.47 -4.45
N GLU A 60 -17.17 14.14 -3.39
CA GLU A 60 -16.64 13.36 -2.27
C GLU A 60 -16.28 11.93 -2.70
N GLY A 61 -17.04 11.32 -3.61
CA GLY A 61 -16.66 10.02 -4.19
C GLY A 61 -15.31 10.06 -4.91
N ALA A 62 -15.04 11.14 -5.65
CA ALA A 62 -13.74 11.34 -6.32
C ALA A 62 -12.58 11.48 -5.32
N VAL A 63 -12.83 12.06 -4.13
CA VAL A 63 -11.85 12.19 -3.05
C VAL A 63 -11.41 10.80 -2.54
N TYR A 64 -12.32 9.85 -2.40
CA TYR A 64 -11.97 8.46 -2.03
C TYR A 64 -11.18 7.74 -3.13
N GLY A 65 -11.48 8.03 -4.41
CA GLY A 65 -10.69 7.51 -5.54
C GLY A 65 -9.25 8.03 -5.53
N ILE A 66 -9.06 9.33 -5.27
CA ILE A 66 -7.73 9.94 -5.09
C ILE A 66 -7.00 9.32 -3.88
N LEU A 67 -7.71 9.02 -2.79
CA LEU A 67 -7.15 8.35 -1.63
C LEU A 67 -6.65 6.93 -1.98
N GLY A 68 -7.45 6.17 -2.72
CA GLY A 68 -7.05 4.85 -3.24
C GLY A 68 -5.82 4.92 -4.16
N PHE A 69 -5.70 5.97 -4.97
CA PHE A 69 -4.52 6.18 -5.82
C PHE A 69 -3.23 6.35 -4.99
N PHE A 70 -3.27 7.08 -3.87
CA PHE A 70 -2.12 7.18 -2.96
C PHE A 70 -1.76 5.81 -2.34
N PHE A 71 -2.74 4.98 -2.00
CA PHE A 71 -2.48 3.63 -1.48
C PHE A 71 -1.76 2.75 -2.51
N ILE A 72 -2.10 2.86 -3.79
CA ILE A 72 -1.37 2.18 -4.87
C ILE A 72 0.08 2.67 -4.95
N ILE A 73 0.31 3.98 -4.82
CA ILE A 73 1.67 4.54 -4.79
C ILE A 73 2.49 3.97 -3.63
N TYR A 74 1.89 3.74 -2.46
CA TYR A 74 2.58 3.10 -1.33
C TYR A 74 2.75 1.58 -1.50
N ALA A 75 1.84 0.92 -2.22
CA ALA A 75 1.93 -0.52 -2.49
C ALA A 75 3.12 -0.86 -3.42
N LEU A 76 3.42 -0.02 -4.42
CA LEU A 76 4.54 -0.21 -5.34
C LEU A 76 5.91 -0.36 -4.63
N PRO A 77 6.39 0.59 -3.81
CA PRO A 77 7.65 0.46 -3.09
C PRO A 77 7.62 -0.70 -2.08
N SER A 78 6.46 -1.02 -1.49
CA SER A 78 6.32 -2.22 -0.66
C SER A 78 6.62 -3.51 -1.44
N PHE A 79 6.10 -3.65 -2.66
CA PHE A 79 6.42 -4.78 -3.52
C PHE A 79 7.89 -4.77 -3.98
N ILE A 80 8.45 -3.60 -4.30
CA ILE A 80 9.86 -3.47 -4.69
C ILE A 80 10.79 -3.88 -3.55
N ILE A 81 10.51 -3.46 -2.31
CA ILE A 81 11.28 -3.86 -1.12
C ILE A 81 11.18 -5.38 -0.91
N GLY A 82 9.97 -5.96 -1.03
CA GLY A 82 9.76 -7.40 -0.92
C GLY A 82 10.50 -8.19 -2.01
N ALA A 83 10.52 -7.69 -3.24
CA ALA A 83 11.15 -8.35 -4.39
C ALA A 83 12.68 -8.22 -4.41
N LYS A 84 13.24 -7.04 -4.06
CA LYS A 84 14.71 -6.82 -4.03
C LYS A 84 15.40 -7.72 -3.01
N MET A 85 14.79 -7.99 -1.85
CA MET A 85 15.39 -8.83 -0.82
C MET A 85 15.60 -10.28 -1.28
N LYS A 86 14.67 -10.82 -2.08
CA LYS A 86 14.81 -12.16 -2.71
C LYS A 86 16.03 -12.24 -3.61
N SER A 87 16.30 -11.18 -4.37
CA SER A 87 17.46 -11.15 -5.27
C SER A 87 18.78 -11.14 -4.50
N SER A 88 18.81 -10.56 -3.31
CA SER A 88 19.98 -10.61 -2.42
C SER A 88 20.14 -11.98 -1.76
N GLU A 89 19.04 -12.60 -1.29
CA GLU A 89 19.09 -13.96 -0.70
C GLU A 89 19.53 -15.02 -1.72
N ARG A 90 19.08 -14.95 -2.98
CA ARG A 90 19.56 -15.87 -4.03
C ARG A 90 21.05 -15.71 -4.35
N LYS A 91 21.61 -14.50 -4.18
CA LYS A 91 23.02 -14.22 -4.46
C LYS A 91 23.97 -14.68 -3.36
N MET A 92 23.47 -14.93 -2.14
CA MET A 92 24.28 -15.42 -1.02
C MET A 92 24.26 -16.96 -0.90
N ASN A 93 23.35 -17.64 -1.59
CA ASN A 93 23.15 -19.09 -1.51
C ASN A 93 23.46 -19.84 -2.82
N GLY A 94 24.14 -19.20 -3.77
CA GLY A 94 24.60 -19.82 -5.03
C GLY A 94 26.06 -19.52 -5.26
#